data_AF-A0A150RCI7-F1
#
_entry.id   AF-A0A150RCI7-F1
#
_cell.length_a   1.000
_cell.length_b   1.000
_cell.length_c   1.000
_cell.angle_alpha   90.00
_cell.angle_beta   90.00
_cell.angle_gamma   90.00
#
_symmetry.space_group_name_H-M   'P 1'
#
loop_
_entity.id
_entity.type
_entity.pdbx_description
1 polymer ?
#
loop_
_entity_poly.entity_id
_entity_poly.type
_entity_poly.pdbx_seq_one_letter_code
_entity_poly.pdbx_strand_id
1 'polypeptide(L)'
;MRVYALLFLAASSIVGQLGCGPSPGGGPSPGGGGSCPDPGDPGVRYVSHDPVECTLIDFACSPPEEYFGGECGCGCIGPGPQACPDPSDPGVRYVSHDPVECTLIDFACSPPEEYFGGECGCGCIDPGPQACPDPSDPGVRYVSDDIEQCHLIDFICAEGQTLFYNDCGCGCISPEPVVCPEPGTTNVVYVSHDPEECMLLDVACSPPERLFTNACGCGCIGPELPVGHAR
;
A
#
# COMPACT_ATOMS: atom_id res chain seq x y z
N MET A 1 40.51 -7.35 -53.24
CA MET A 1 40.32 -8.72 -53.74
C MET A 1 41.20 -9.68 -52.97
N ARG A 2 40.69 -10.34 -51.92
CA ARG A 2 41.21 -11.63 -51.44
C ARG A 2 40.02 -12.45 -50.93
N VAL A 3 39.80 -13.54 -51.65
CA VAL A 3 38.85 -14.61 -51.42
C VAL A 3 39.48 -15.57 -50.41
N TYR A 4 38.73 -16.01 -49.40
CA TYR A 4 38.83 -17.39 -48.90
C TYR A 4 37.46 -17.83 -48.39
N ALA A 5 36.89 -18.79 -49.12
CA ALA A 5 35.75 -19.59 -48.74
C ALA A 5 36.23 -20.85 -48.00
N LEU A 6 35.38 -21.38 -47.10
CA LEU A 6 34.99 -22.80 -46.88
C LEU A 6 34.49 -22.93 -45.43
N LEU A 7 33.18 -23.10 -45.16
CA LEU A 7 32.38 -24.35 -45.19
C LEU A 7 32.91 -25.46 -44.26
N PHE A 8 32.20 -25.78 -43.17
CA PHE A 8 31.21 -26.88 -43.10
C PHE A 8 30.72 -27.22 -41.67
N LEU A 9 29.43 -27.62 -41.61
CA LEU A 9 28.78 -28.58 -40.69
C LEU A 9 28.65 -28.23 -39.20
N ALA A 10 27.66 -28.68 -38.43
CA ALA A 10 26.28 -29.14 -38.59
C ALA A 10 25.84 -29.60 -37.19
N ALA A 11 24.52 -29.73 -37.03
CA ALA A 11 23.81 -30.68 -36.15
C ALA A 11 23.05 -30.08 -34.95
N SER A 12 21.76 -30.37 -35.03
CA SER A 12 20.63 -30.03 -34.20
C SER A 12 20.60 -30.78 -32.87
N SER A 13 19.85 -30.25 -31.90
CA SER A 13 18.96 -30.92 -30.93
C SER A 13 18.57 -29.91 -29.83
N ILE A 14 17.44 -29.91 -29.13
CA ILE A 14 16.24 -30.74 -29.06
C ILE A 14 15.16 -29.92 -28.33
N VAL A 15 13.91 -30.24 -28.68
CA VAL A 15 12.60 -30.03 -28.03
C VAL A 15 12.62 -29.69 -26.53
N GLY A 16 11.77 -28.73 -26.15
CA GLY A 16 11.37 -28.47 -24.76
C GLY A 16 10.27 -27.43 -24.63
N GLN A 17 9.16 -27.59 -25.34
CA GLN A 17 7.92 -26.86 -25.02
C GLN A 17 7.30 -27.50 -23.77
N LEU A 18 7.40 -26.85 -22.62
CA LEU A 18 6.51 -27.09 -21.49
C LEU A 18 5.49 -25.95 -21.46
N GLY A 19 4.27 -26.27 -21.85
CA GLY A 19 3.13 -25.38 -21.73
C GLY A 19 2.71 -25.27 -20.27
N CYS A 20 2.64 -24.04 -19.77
CA CYS A 20 1.84 -23.69 -18.59
C CYS A 20 0.50 -23.16 -19.09
N GLY A 21 -0.55 -23.96 -18.94
CA GLY A 21 -1.92 -23.49 -19.11
C GLY A 21 -2.32 -22.58 -17.95
N PRO A 22 -3.17 -21.56 -18.17
CA PRO A 22 -3.68 -20.73 -17.09
C PRO A 22 -4.84 -21.47 -16.42
N SER A 23 -4.79 -21.65 -15.10
CA SER A 23 -5.97 -22.00 -14.32
C SER A 23 -6.13 -20.98 -13.18
N PRO A 24 -7.31 -20.33 -13.05
CA PRO A 24 -7.54 -19.26 -12.10
C PRO A 24 -8.08 -19.81 -10.76
N GLY A 25 -7.63 -19.21 -9.66
CA GLY A 25 -8.31 -19.30 -8.37
C GLY A 25 -7.45 -19.86 -7.24
N GLY A 26 -7.18 -19.01 -6.24
CA GLY A 26 -6.63 -19.43 -4.96
C GLY A 26 -5.98 -18.29 -4.17
N GLY A 27 -6.80 -17.54 -3.41
CA GLY A 27 -6.32 -16.71 -2.31
C GLY A 27 -5.90 -17.54 -1.08
N PRO A 28 -5.50 -16.90 0.04
CA PRO A 28 -4.14 -16.96 0.54
C PRO A 28 -3.94 -18.00 1.64
N SER A 29 -2.77 -18.66 1.65
CA SER A 29 -2.22 -19.33 2.83
C SER A 29 -0.84 -18.76 3.14
N PRO A 30 -0.57 -18.38 4.41
CA PRO A 30 0.72 -17.87 4.83
C PRO A 30 1.64 -19.08 5.07
N GLY A 31 2.68 -19.20 4.25
CA GLY A 31 3.73 -20.20 4.44
C GLY A 31 3.39 -21.61 3.96
N GLY A 32 3.65 -21.88 2.68
CA GLY A 32 3.73 -23.24 2.13
C GLY A 32 2.79 -23.47 0.94
N GLY A 33 3.35 -23.47 -0.28
CA GLY A 33 2.65 -23.93 -1.49
C GLY A 33 2.29 -22.86 -2.52
N GLY A 34 2.91 -21.67 -2.48
CA GLY A 34 2.82 -20.67 -3.54
C GLY A 34 4.03 -20.74 -4.47
N SER A 35 3.85 -20.33 -5.72
CA SER A 35 4.90 -20.18 -6.75
C SER A 35 6.19 -19.60 -6.18
N CYS A 36 7.34 -20.05 -6.71
CA CYS A 36 8.65 -19.52 -6.34
C CYS A 36 8.67 -17.99 -6.41
N PRO A 37 9.28 -17.29 -5.42
CA PRO A 37 9.54 -15.86 -5.52
C PRO A 37 10.19 -15.49 -6.86
N ASP A 38 9.77 -14.39 -7.48
CA ASP A 38 10.31 -13.98 -8.77
C ASP A 38 11.77 -13.49 -8.59
N PRO A 39 12.78 -14.11 -9.25
CA PRO A 39 14.16 -13.61 -9.18
C PRO A 39 14.35 -12.22 -9.78
N GLY A 40 13.39 -11.72 -10.56
CA GLY A 40 13.37 -10.37 -11.11
C GLY A 40 12.80 -9.30 -10.16
N ASP A 41 12.20 -9.70 -9.03
CA ASP A 41 11.69 -8.77 -8.03
C ASP A 41 12.86 -8.20 -7.20
N PRO A 42 13.06 -6.87 -7.15
CA PRO A 42 14.11 -6.26 -6.34
C PRO A 42 13.97 -6.52 -4.83
N GLY A 43 12.79 -6.94 -4.37
CA GLY A 43 12.53 -7.41 -3.00
C GLY A 43 12.92 -8.85 -2.72
N VAL A 44 13.39 -9.60 -3.72
CA VAL A 44 13.74 -11.02 -3.60
C VAL A 44 15.23 -11.24 -3.82
N ARG A 45 15.90 -11.79 -2.81
CA ARG A 45 17.31 -12.17 -2.89
C ARG A 45 17.48 -13.66 -2.61
N TYR A 46 17.76 -14.43 -3.65
CA TYR A 46 18.13 -15.84 -3.52
C TYR A 46 19.56 -15.98 -2.98
N VAL A 47 19.72 -16.82 -1.96
CA VAL A 47 21.03 -17.26 -1.48
C VAL A 47 21.43 -18.55 -2.21
N SER A 48 20.49 -19.47 -2.40
CA SER A 48 20.64 -20.62 -3.29
C SER A 48 19.29 -21.03 -3.88
N HIS A 49 19.32 -21.60 -5.09
CA HIS A 49 18.17 -22.24 -5.73
C HIS A 49 18.11 -23.76 -5.46
N ASP A 50 19.14 -24.33 -4.82
CA ASP A 50 19.16 -25.75 -4.46
C ASP A 50 18.64 -25.93 -3.01
N PRO A 51 17.51 -26.64 -2.81
CA PRO A 51 16.97 -26.87 -1.47
C PRO A 51 17.93 -27.67 -0.57
N VAL A 52 18.81 -28.49 -1.14
CA VAL A 52 19.83 -29.22 -0.37
C VAL A 52 20.90 -28.26 0.14
N GLU A 53 21.39 -27.36 -0.70
CA GLU A 53 22.37 -26.34 -0.31
C GLU A 53 21.80 -25.42 0.77
N CYS A 54 20.53 -25.06 0.67
CA CYS A 54 19.80 -24.27 1.66
C CYS A 54 19.75 -24.88 3.07
N THR A 55 19.88 -26.21 3.20
CA THR A 55 19.99 -26.86 4.51
C THR A 55 21.39 -26.85 5.09
N LEU A 56 22.40 -26.53 4.27
CA LEU A 56 23.81 -26.57 4.63
C LEU A 56 24.40 -25.17 4.89
N ILE A 57 23.77 -24.13 4.36
CA ILE A 57 24.18 -22.74 4.54
C ILE A 57 23.44 -22.10 5.70
N ASP A 58 24.18 -21.40 6.56
CA ASP A 58 23.63 -20.60 7.65
C ASP A 58 23.71 -19.12 7.25
N PHE A 59 22.56 -18.46 7.14
CA PHE A 59 22.46 -17.04 6.81
C PHE A 59 21.30 -16.39 7.54
N ALA A 60 21.39 -15.08 7.73
CA ALA A 60 20.34 -14.26 8.30
C ALA A 60 19.93 -13.16 7.32
N CYS A 61 18.65 -12.82 7.33
CA CYS A 61 18.10 -11.67 6.61
C CYS A 61 18.19 -10.41 7.49
N SER A 62 18.38 -9.25 6.88
CA SER A 62 18.46 -7.98 7.61
C SER A 62 17.06 -7.38 7.73
N PRO A 63 16.58 -6.95 8.91
CA PRO A 63 15.28 -6.31 9.01
C PRO A 63 15.18 -5.11 8.05
N PRO A 64 14.08 -4.95 7.29
CA PRO A 64 12.78 -5.64 7.41
C PRO A 64 12.62 -6.92 6.57
N GLU A 65 13.69 -7.49 6.02
CA GLU A 65 13.63 -8.73 5.23
C GLU A 65 13.23 -9.95 6.09
N GLU A 66 12.41 -10.83 5.51
CA GLU A 66 12.01 -12.12 6.03
C GLU A 66 12.72 -13.27 5.29
N TYR A 67 13.00 -14.36 5.99
CA TYR A 67 13.54 -15.56 5.38
C TYR A 67 12.46 -16.29 4.57
N PHE A 68 12.79 -16.71 3.35
CA PHE A 68 12.02 -17.70 2.62
C PHE A 68 12.87 -18.94 2.33
N GLY A 69 12.24 -20.11 2.33
CA GLY A 69 12.89 -21.38 2.02
C GLY A 69 11.89 -22.44 1.60
N GLY A 70 12.29 -23.32 0.68
CA GLY A 70 11.46 -24.42 0.21
C GLY A 70 12.02 -25.07 -1.07
N GLU A 71 11.13 -25.64 -1.87
CA GLU A 71 11.48 -26.39 -3.08
C GLU A 71 12.18 -25.54 -4.16
N CYS A 72 11.96 -24.22 -4.10
CA CYS A 72 12.51 -23.24 -5.03
C CYS A 72 13.91 -22.72 -4.62
N GLY A 73 14.43 -23.18 -3.48
CA GLY A 73 15.62 -22.63 -2.84
C GLY A 73 15.29 -21.81 -1.59
N CYS A 74 16.22 -20.95 -1.20
CA CYS A 74 16.15 -20.13 0.01
C CYS A 74 16.77 -18.77 -0.22
N GLY A 75 16.29 -17.80 0.54
CA GLY A 75 16.75 -16.43 0.44
C GLY A 75 16.04 -15.50 1.42
N CYS A 76 16.14 -14.22 1.12
CA CYS A 76 15.47 -13.16 1.86
C CYS A 76 14.45 -12.48 0.94
N ILE A 77 13.25 -12.26 1.46
CA ILE A 77 12.18 -11.52 0.82
C ILE A 77 11.77 -10.39 1.75
N GLY A 78 11.69 -9.17 1.24
CA GLY A 78 11.26 -8.03 2.02
C GLY A 78 10.74 -6.94 1.11
N PRO A 79 10.32 -5.79 1.66
CA PRO A 79 10.38 -4.59 0.86
C PRO A 79 11.83 -4.51 0.39
N GLY A 80 12.06 -4.55 -0.93
CA GLY A 80 13.41 -4.42 -1.48
C GLY A 80 14.12 -3.20 -0.91
N PRO A 81 15.44 -3.04 -1.14
CA PRO A 81 16.15 -1.85 -0.71
C PRO A 81 15.27 -0.64 -1.04
N GLN A 82 14.90 0.13 -0.01
CA GLN A 82 13.90 1.18 -0.11
C GLN A 82 14.24 1.99 -1.35
N ALA A 83 13.39 1.87 -2.40
CA ALA A 83 13.81 2.28 -3.73
C ALA A 83 14.21 3.74 -3.65
N CYS A 84 15.49 4.01 -3.92
CA CYS A 84 16.00 5.37 -3.92
C CYS A 84 15.12 6.22 -4.84
N PRO A 85 14.69 7.42 -4.42
CA PRO A 85 13.98 8.33 -5.30
C PRO A 85 14.69 8.45 -6.66
N ASP A 86 13.95 8.38 -7.77
CA ASP A 86 14.56 8.45 -9.10
C ASP A 86 15.18 9.85 -9.29
N PRO A 87 16.52 9.98 -9.47
CA PRO A 87 17.15 11.29 -9.69
C PRO A 87 16.72 11.96 -11.01
N SER A 88 16.02 11.23 -11.88
CA SER A 88 15.43 11.75 -13.13
C SER A 88 14.03 12.33 -12.92
N ASP A 89 13.39 12.06 -11.78
CA ASP A 89 12.09 12.62 -11.43
C ASP A 89 12.25 14.12 -11.15
N PRO A 90 11.53 15.02 -11.85
CA PRO A 90 11.61 16.46 -11.62
C PRO A 90 11.16 16.88 -10.20
N GLY A 91 10.37 16.05 -9.51
CA GLY A 91 9.99 16.25 -8.11
C GLY A 91 11.08 15.84 -7.12
N VAL A 92 12.18 15.23 -7.55
CA VAL A 92 13.24 14.75 -6.65
C VAL A 92 14.48 15.62 -6.78
N ARG A 93 14.96 16.15 -5.65
CA ARG A 93 16.19 16.93 -5.56
C ARG A 93 17.12 16.38 -4.50
N TYR A 94 18.16 15.68 -4.95
CA TYR A 94 19.25 15.25 -4.09
C TYR A 94 20.11 16.42 -3.63
N VAL A 95 20.41 16.45 -2.33
CA VAL A 95 21.42 17.34 -1.76
C VAL A 95 22.77 16.60 -1.68
N SER A 96 22.75 15.33 -1.26
CA SER A 96 23.90 14.43 -1.41
C SER A 96 23.43 12.99 -1.64
N HIS A 97 24.22 12.23 -2.38
CA HIS A 97 24.07 10.78 -2.53
C HIS A 97 24.89 9.99 -1.50
N ASP A 98 25.72 10.67 -0.69
CA ASP A 98 26.49 10.04 0.39
C ASP A 98 25.72 10.13 1.71
N PRO A 99 25.27 9.01 2.29
CA PRO A 99 24.55 9.00 3.57
C PRO A 99 25.39 9.56 4.73
N VAL A 100 26.72 9.48 4.67
CA VAL A 100 27.60 10.07 5.69
C VAL A 100 27.58 11.59 5.58
N GLU A 101 27.69 12.13 4.36
CA GLU A 101 27.61 13.58 4.13
C GLU A 101 26.25 14.13 4.57
N CYS A 102 25.17 13.38 4.33
CA CYS A 102 23.82 13.71 4.79
C CYS A 102 23.67 13.90 6.30
N THR A 103 24.52 13.25 7.11
CA THR A 103 24.53 13.48 8.57
C THR A 103 25.30 14.72 9.01
N LEU A 104 26.10 15.29 8.11
CA LEU A 104 26.99 16.43 8.37
C LEU A 104 26.44 17.74 7.82
N ILE A 105 25.62 17.68 6.79
CA ILE A 105 24.99 18.86 6.18
C ILE A 105 23.67 19.19 6.89
N ASP A 106 23.47 20.47 7.17
CA ASP A 106 22.22 21.00 7.70
C ASP A 106 21.49 21.72 6.57
N PHE A 107 20.34 21.19 6.15
CA PHE A 107 19.49 21.78 5.13
C PHE A 107 18.01 21.56 5.45
N ALA A 108 17.16 22.42 4.88
CA ALA A 108 15.71 22.31 4.98
C ALA A 108 15.10 22.32 3.58
N CYS A 109 14.00 21.60 3.42
CA CYS A 109 13.18 21.62 2.21
C CYS A 109 12.21 22.80 2.24
N SER A 110 11.91 23.36 1.07
CA SER A 110 10.96 24.46 0.95
C SER A 110 9.55 23.90 0.83
N PRO A 111 8.56 24.35 1.62
CA PRO A 111 7.19 23.87 1.45
C PRO A 111 6.70 24.04 0.00
N PRO A 112 6.07 23.02 -0.61
CA PRO A 112 5.55 21.78 -0.01
C PRO A 112 6.52 20.58 0.02
N GLU A 113 7.79 20.76 -0.38
CA GLU A 113 8.76 19.68 -0.43
C GLU A 113 8.95 19.01 0.95
N GLU A 114 9.05 17.68 0.93
CA GLU A 114 9.34 16.85 2.09
C GLU A 114 10.80 16.37 2.09
N TYR A 115 11.39 16.23 3.27
CA TYR A 115 12.73 15.67 3.41
C TYR A 115 12.70 14.16 3.19
N PHE A 116 13.65 13.65 2.41
CA PHE A 116 14.00 12.24 2.40
C PHE A 116 15.46 12.03 2.77
N GLY A 117 15.75 10.92 3.44
CA GLY A 117 17.10 10.54 3.84
C GLY A 117 17.22 9.06 4.16
N GLY A 118 18.35 8.45 3.82
CA GLY A 118 18.63 7.04 4.06
C GLY A 118 19.90 6.58 3.35
N GLU A 119 19.97 5.28 3.06
CA GLU A 119 21.15 4.66 2.41
C GLU A 119 21.44 5.22 1.01
N CYS A 120 20.42 5.77 0.37
CA CYS A 120 20.49 6.38 -0.95
C CYS A 120 21.04 7.82 -0.96
N GLY A 121 21.32 8.38 0.22
CA GLY A 121 21.60 9.80 0.43
C GLY A 121 20.39 10.55 0.98
N CYS A 122 20.33 11.85 0.71
CA CYS A 122 19.32 12.75 1.26
C CYS A 122 18.99 13.87 0.29
N GLY A 123 17.78 14.39 0.42
CA GLY A 123 17.30 15.47 -0.40
C GLY A 123 15.90 15.91 -0.05
N CYS A 124 15.27 16.58 -1.01
CA CYS A 124 13.90 17.03 -0.95
C CYS A 124 13.10 16.35 -2.06
N ILE A 125 11.90 15.88 -1.74
CA ILE A 125 10.94 15.34 -2.69
C ILE A 125 9.68 16.20 -2.66
N ASP A 126 9.25 16.65 -3.82
CA ASP A 126 7.95 17.26 -4.01
C ASP A 126 6.91 16.12 -3.98
N PRO A 127 5.94 16.11 -3.03
CA PRO A 127 4.87 15.13 -3.02
C PRO A 127 4.00 15.18 -4.29
N GLY A 128 4.26 16.14 -5.18
CA GLY A 128 3.50 16.41 -6.38
C GLY A 128 2.26 17.24 -6.05
N PRO A 129 1.50 17.65 -7.09
CA PRO A 129 0.22 18.28 -6.87
C PRO A 129 -0.67 17.32 -6.07
N GLN A 130 -1.10 17.77 -4.90
CA GLN A 130 -2.07 17.05 -4.08
C GLN A 130 -3.28 16.71 -4.98
N ALA A 131 -3.60 15.43 -5.11
CA ALA A 131 -4.63 14.98 -6.04
C ALA A 131 -5.93 15.75 -5.80
N CYS A 132 -6.49 16.32 -6.87
CA CYS A 132 -7.73 17.06 -6.80
C CYS A 132 -8.84 16.18 -6.22
N PRO A 133 -9.63 16.67 -5.24
CA PRO A 133 -10.82 15.96 -4.78
C PRO A 133 -11.71 15.59 -5.98
N ASP A 134 -12.20 14.34 -6.05
CA ASP A 134 -13.04 13.90 -7.15
C ASP A 134 -14.38 14.66 -7.12
N PRO A 135 -14.72 15.48 -8.14
CA PRO A 135 -15.98 16.21 -8.17
C PRO A 135 -17.21 15.30 -8.25
N SER A 136 -17.03 14.01 -8.55
CA SER A 136 -18.08 12.99 -8.57
C SER A 136 -18.35 12.37 -7.21
N ASP A 137 -17.45 12.55 -6.24
CA ASP A 137 -17.64 12.07 -4.87
C ASP A 137 -18.74 12.91 -4.19
N PRO A 138 -19.82 12.29 -3.68
CA PRO A 138 -20.88 13.02 -2.98
C PRO A 138 -20.41 13.72 -1.70
N GLY A 139 -19.29 13.30 -1.12
CA GLY A 139 -18.64 13.97 0.00
C GLY A 139 -17.93 15.27 -0.41
N VAL A 140 -17.65 15.48 -1.69
CA VAL A 140 -16.91 16.64 -2.19
C VAL A 140 -17.86 17.70 -2.77
N ARG A 141 -17.73 18.93 -2.30
CA ARG A 141 -18.46 20.09 -2.83
C ARG A 141 -17.49 21.20 -3.20
N TYR A 142 -17.27 21.38 -4.50
CA TYR A 142 -16.56 22.55 -5.00
C TYR A 142 -17.40 23.81 -4.86
N VAL A 143 -16.75 24.88 -4.41
CA VAL A 143 -17.27 26.25 -4.47
C VAL A 143 -16.82 26.90 -5.77
N SER A 144 -15.57 26.70 -6.17
CA SER A 144 -15.04 27.06 -7.47
C SER A 144 -13.85 26.17 -7.82
N ASP A 145 -13.67 25.88 -9.11
CA ASP A 145 -12.48 25.25 -9.69
C ASP A 145 -11.45 26.29 -10.17
N ASP A 146 -11.77 27.58 -10.06
CA ASP A 146 -10.89 28.70 -10.39
C ASP A 146 -10.24 29.27 -9.12
N ILE A 147 -8.91 29.13 -9.03
CA ILE A 147 -8.13 29.56 -7.86
C ILE A 147 -8.23 31.06 -7.58
N GLU A 148 -8.35 31.88 -8.63
CA GLU A 148 -8.49 33.32 -8.50
C GLU A 148 -9.86 33.68 -7.92
N GLN A 149 -10.90 32.94 -8.28
CA GLN A 149 -12.22 33.10 -7.66
C GLN A 149 -12.22 32.64 -6.21
N CYS A 150 -11.50 31.55 -5.91
CA CYS A 150 -11.36 31.06 -4.55
C CYS A 150 -10.71 32.08 -3.60
N HIS A 151 -9.83 32.97 -4.10
CA HIS A 151 -9.29 34.08 -3.31
C HIS A 151 -10.31 35.18 -3.00
N LEU A 152 -11.37 35.31 -3.82
CA LEU A 152 -12.36 36.38 -3.72
C LEU A 152 -13.64 35.97 -2.98
N ILE A 153 -13.95 34.68 -2.97
CA ILE A 153 -15.17 34.13 -2.37
C ILE A 153 -14.91 33.78 -0.91
N ASP A 154 -15.67 34.38 -0.01
CA ASP A 154 -15.72 33.99 1.40
C ASP A 154 -16.80 32.90 1.58
N PHE A 155 -16.39 31.71 2.02
CA PHE A 155 -17.30 30.61 2.28
C PHE A 155 -16.88 29.82 3.51
N ILE A 156 -17.87 29.19 4.15
CA ILE A 156 -17.68 28.36 5.33
C ILE A 156 -18.31 26.99 5.03
N CYS A 157 -17.63 25.93 5.44
CA CYS A 157 -18.14 24.57 5.33
C CYS A 157 -19.14 24.26 6.45
N ALA A 158 -20.06 23.32 6.20
CA ALA A 158 -21.00 22.90 7.22
C ALA A 158 -20.28 22.21 8.40
N GLU A 159 -20.94 22.08 9.54
CA GLU A 159 -20.38 21.37 10.69
C GLU A 159 -19.96 19.94 10.30
N GLY A 160 -18.75 19.55 10.71
CA GLY A 160 -18.16 18.26 10.35
C GLY A 160 -17.49 18.20 8.97
N GLN A 161 -17.62 19.22 8.13
CA GLN A 161 -16.89 19.28 6.85
C GLN A 161 -15.53 19.98 7.00
N THR A 162 -14.57 19.57 6.18
CA THR A 162 -13.24 20.17 6.10
C THR A 162 -13.13 21.04 4.85
N LEU A 163 -12.60 22.26 4.99
CA LEU A 163 -12.32 23.13 3.85
C LEU A 163 -11.09 22.62 3.11
N PHE A 164 -11.14 22.63 1.78
CA PHE A 164 -9.95 22.51 0.94
C PHE A 164 -9.77 23.75 0.08
N TYR A 165 -8.51 24.08 -0.15
CA TYR A 165 -8.04 25.17 -1.01
C TYR A 165 -6.69 24.73 -1.58
N ASN A 166 -6.66 24.40 -2.87
CA ASN A 166 -5.46 23.91 -3.55
C ASN A 166 -5.50 24.29 -5.03
N ASP A 167 -4.53 23.84 -5.82
CA ASP A 167 -4.43 24.19 -7.25
C ASP A 167 -5.63 23.75 -8.10
N CYS A 168 -6.49 22.88 -7.56
CA CYS A 168 -7.71 22.41 -8.20
C CYS A 168 -8.92 23.30 -7.91
N GLY A 169 -8.78 24.26 -6.99
CA GLY A 169 -9.84 25.17 -6.56
C GLY A 169 -10.09 25.08 -5.05
N CYS A 170 -11.33 25.35 -4.66
CA CYS A 170 -11.72 25.43 -3.27
C CYS A 170 -13.11 24.85 -3.04
N GLY A 171 -13.32 24.32 -1.84
CA GLY A 171 -14.60 23.75 -1.46
C GLY A 171 -14.59 23.09 -0.10
N CYS A 172 -15.52 22.17 0.09
CA CYS A 172 -15.72 21.42 1.32
C CYS A 172 -15.69 19.92 1.03
N ILE A 173 -14.98 19.17 1.86
CA ILE A 173 -14.98 17.71 1.87
C ILE A 173 -15.69 17.25 3.14
N SER A 174 -16.70 16.42 2.97
CA SER A 174 -17.34 15.71 4.08
C SER A 174 -16.51 14.49 4.42
N PRO A 175 -16.32 14.16 5.71
CA PRO A 175 -15.82 12.85 6.08
C PRO A 175 -16.71 11.78 5.45
N GLU A 176 -16.14 10.65 5.09
CA GLU A 176 -16.90 9.54 4.52
C GLU A 176 -18.15 9.28 5.36
N PRO A 177 -19.32 9.08 4.73
CA PRO A 177 -20.55 8.83 5.47
C PRO A 177 -20.33 7.61 6.35
N VAL A 178 -20.40 7.81 7.67
CA VAL A 178 -20.25 6.73 8.62
C VAL A 178 -21.38 5.74 8.37
N VAL A 179 -21.04 4.57 7.84
CA VAL A 179 -22.01 3.49 7.61
C VAL A 179 -22.40 2.93 8.97
N CYS A 180 -23.54 3.36 9.46
CA CYS A 180 -24.10 2.84 10.69
C CYS A 180 -24.64 1.44 10.47
N PRO A 181 -24.34 0.47 11.35
CA PRO A 181 -25.04 -0.82 11.35
C PRO A 181 -26.56 -0.61 11.33
N GLU A 182 -27.29 -1.26 10.43
CA GLU A 182 -28.74 -1.07 10.33
C GLU A 182 -29.43 -1.52 11.65
N PRO A 183 -30.21 -0.66 12.32
CA PRO A 183 -30.91 -1.05 13.52
C PRO A 183 -31.99 -2.09 13.18
N GLY A 184 -32.01 -3.20 13.91
CA GLY A 184 -33.01 -4.25 13.75
C GLY A 184 -32.61 -5.40 12.81
N THR A 185 -31.37 -5.44 12.30
CA THR A 185 -30.81 -6.69 11.79
C THR A 185 -30.58 -7.65 12.96
N THR A 186 -30.72 -8.96 12.72
CA THR A 186 -30.64 -9.98 13.78
C THR A 186 -29.26 -10.09 14.45
N ASN A 187 -28.24 -9.44 13.88
CA ASN A 187 -26.87 -9.48 14.35
C ASN A 187 -26.39 -8.15 14.95
N VAL A 188 -27.22 -7.12 15.09
CA VAL A 188 -26.82 -5.82 15.64
C VAL A 188 -27.72 -5.43 16.80
N VAL A 189 -27.12 -5.21 17.97
CA VAL A 189 -27.81 -4.69 19.15
C VAL A 189 -27.16 -3.38 19.56
N TYR A 190 -27.90 -2.28 19.40
CA TYR A 190 -27.49 -0.98 19.91
C TYR A 190 -27.74 -0.86 21.41
N VAL A 191 -26.74 -0.36 22.13
CA VAL A 191 -26.85 0.03 23.54
C VAL A 191 -27.21 1.51 23.65
N SER A 192 -26.52 2.37 22.89
CA SER A 192 -26.93 3.75 22.68
C SER A 192 -26.60 4.19 21.25
N HIS A 193 -27.38 5.14 20.74
CA HIS A 193 -27.13 5.80 19.46
C HIS A 193 -26.42 7.15 19.65
N ASP A 194 -26.13 7.54 20.90
CA ASP A 194 -25.40 8.75 21.25
C ASP A 194 -23.93 8.38 21.54
N PRO A 195 -22.97 8.81 20.71
CA PRO A 195 -21.55 8.56 20.93
C PRO A 195 -21.04 9.12 22.27
N GLU A 196 -21.60 10.23 22.77
CA GLU A 196 -21.19 10.80 24.05
C GLU A 196 -21.63 9.93 25.23
N GLU A 197 -22.85 9.39 25.17
CA GLU A 197 -23.34 8.43 26.15
C GLU A 197 -22.49 7.15 26.13
N CYS A 198 -22.09 6.70 24.95
CA CYS A 198 -21.23 5.53 24.78
C CYS A 198 -19.86 5.66 25.44
N MET A 199 -19.30 6.87 25.55
CA MET A 199 -18.05 7.10 26.29
C MET A 199 -18.22 6.93 27.82
N LEU A 200 -19.44 7.02 28.32
CA LEU A 200 -19.77 6.90 29.75
C LEU A 200 -20.27 5.51 30.13
N LEU A 201 -20.60 4.66 29.16
CA LEU A 201 -21.12 3.31 29.37
C LEU A 201 -20.00 2.28 29.28
N ASP A 202 -19.96 1.37 30.26
CA ASP A 202 -19.12 0.18 30.19
C ASP A 202 -19.88 -0.95 29.49
N VAL A 203 -19.70 -1.06 28.18
CA VAL A 203 -20.41 -2.02 27.34
C VAL A 203 -19.58 -3.28 27.13
N ALA A 204 -20.11 -4.42 27.57
CA ALA A 204 -19.51 -5.73 27.35
C ALA A 204 -20.43 -6.59 26.47
N CYS A 205 -19.85 -7.19 25.43
CA CYS A 205 -20.55 -8.11 24.53
C CYS A 205 -20.25 -9.58 24.90
N SER A 206 -21.21 -10.47 24.65
CA SER A 206 -21.02 -11.89 24.91
C SER A 206 -20.37 -12.57 23.70
N PRO A 207 -19.34 -13.42 23.85
CA PRO A 207 -18.78 -14.15 22.71
C PRO A 207 -19.87 -14.94 21.97
N PRO A 208 -19.95 -14.91 20.62
CA PRO A 208 -18.95 -14.39 19.66
C PRO A 208 -19.13 -12.93 19.21
N GLU A 209 -19.97 -12.15 19.89
CA GLU A 209 -20.25 -10.75 19.53
C GLU A 209 -19.02 -9.86 19.75
N ARG A 210 -18.89 -8.84 18.90
CA ARG A 210 -17.86 -7.81 19.02
C ARG A 210 -18.51 -6.48 19.40
N LEU A 211 -17.85 -5.75 20.29
CA LEU A 211 -18.21 -4.37 20.58
C LEU A 211 -17.91 -3.50 19.36
N PHE A 212 -18.85 -2.62 19.01
CA PHE A 212 -18.58 -1.49 18.15
C PHE A 212 -18.85 -0.19 18.92
N THR A 213 -18.05 0.83 18.62
CA THR A 213 -18.24 2.20 19.09
C THR A 213 -17.76 3.12 17.97
N ASN A 214 -18.67 3.91 17.42
CA ASN A 214 -18.39 4.81 16.30
C ASN A 214 -19.33 6.03 16.39
N ALA A 215 -19.33 6.87 15.36
CA ALA A 215 -20.19 8.06 15.33
C ALA A 215 -21.71 7.75 15.34
N CYS A 216 -22.10 6.48 15.14
CA CYS A 216 -23.49 6.03 15.21
C CYS A 216 -23.91 5.57 16.61
N GLY A 217 -22.98 5.57 17.58
CA GLY A 217 -23.18 5.08 18.93
C GLY A 217 -22.38 3.82 19.22
N CYS A 218 -22.92 2.94 20.06
CA CYS A 218 -22.24 1.76 20.55
C CYS A 218 -23.20 0.59 20.74
N GLY A 219 -22.66 -0.61 20.62
CA GLY A 219 -23.42 -1.82 20.74
C GLY A 219 -22.61 -3.08 20.44
N CYS A 220 -23.32 -4.19 20.33
CA CYS A 220 -22.74 -5.49 20.03
C CYS A 220 -23.16 -5.92 18.63
N ILE A 221 -22.19 -6.36 17.83
CA ILE A 221 -22.40 -6.95 16.52
C ILE A 221 -21.98 -8.42 16.53
N GLY A 222 -22.95 -9.31 16.28
CA GLY A 222 -22.76 -10.74 16.14
C GLY A 222 -22.24 -11.14 14.75
N PRO A 223 -21.71 -12.36 14.60
CA PRO A 223 -21.34 -12.90 13.29
C PRO A 223 -22.56 -12.97 12.37
N GLU A 224 -22.38 -12.68 11.08
CA GLU A 224 -23.42 -12.90 10.09
C GLU A 224 -23.77 -14.39 10.06
N LEU A 225 -25.03 -14.73 10.38
CA LEU A 225 -25.51 -16.09 10.20
C LEU A 225 -25.57 -16.36 8.69
N PRO A 226 -25.00 -17.47 8.20
CA PRO A 226 -25.11 -17.82 6.79
C PRO A 226 -26.59 -17.94 6.42
N VAL A 227 -27.00 -17.15 5.43
CA VAL A 227 -28.34 -17.20 4.85
C VAL A 227 -28.50 -18.55 4.12
N GLY A 228 -28.89 -19.59 4.85
CA GLY A 228 -29.04 -20.91 4.25
C GLY A 228 -29.26 -22.03 5.25
N HIS A 229 -30.53 -22.30 5.57
CA HIS A 229 -31.17 -23.62 5.44
C HIS A 229 -32.58 -23.56 6.03
N ALA A 230 -33.52 -23.02 5.26
CA ALA A 230 -34.91 -23.44 5.38
C ALA A 230 -35.00 -24.87 4.81
N ARG A 231 -35.31 -25.84 5.68
CA ARG A 231 -35.91 -27.12 5.29
C ARG A 231 -37.40 -27.04 5.57
#